data_AF-A0A6C0F8F2-F1
#
_entry.id   AF-A0A6C0F8F2-F1
#
_cell.length_a   1.000
_cell.length_b   1.000
_cell.length_c   1.000
_cell.angle_alpha   90.00
_cell.angle_beta   90.00
_cell.angle_gamma   90.00
#
_symmetry.space_group_name_H-M   'P 1'
#
loop_
_entity.id
_entity.type
_entity.pdbx_description
1 polymer ?
#
loop_
_entity_poly.entity_id
_entity_poly.type
_entity_poly.pdbx_seq_one_letter_code
_entity_poly.pdbx_strand_id
1 'polypeptide(L)'
;MDCSICLNTLKSTDKQFTTPCNHTFHWKCFYEYALKSRGTLFVPCPLCRQINNQFPDFGSEKENLLSLITHPRERCCAKTKRGTRCQKKAHPFNRGMCRIHSPEILPEERYPLYNDYLKYMLDCTNTWRTKVYMMDIAKQLLISRPEIQKITDFHHLFLEFFHICRMNGTVDPNSCIIGHPKDMYEFLNIDPPKLQWIQDMCNYKIQ
;
A
#
# COMPACT_ATOMS: atom_id res chain seq x y z
N MET A 1 -16.65 -18.97 17.01
CA MET A 1 -15.26 -18.58 17.29
C MET A 1 -15.20 -17.08 17.18
N ASP A 2 -14.54 -16.40 18.12
CA ASP A 2 -14.46 -14.94 18.14
C ASP A 2 -13.06 -14.47 17.76
N CYS A 3 -12.96 -13.30 17.14
CA CYS A 3 -11.67 -12.69 16.83
C CYS A 3 -11.08 -12.10 18.11
N SER A 4 -9.93 -12.61 18.56
CA SER A 4 -9.31 -12.14 19.80
C SER A 4 -8.70 -10.74 19.74
N ILE A 5 -8.78 -10.04 18.59
CA ILE A 5 -8.30 -8.67 18.44
C ILE A 5 -9.44 -7.67 18.71
N CYS A 6 -10.61 -7.87 18.08
CA CYS A 6 -11.76 -6.97 18.22
C CYS A 6 -12.86 -7.51 19.15
N LEU A 7 -12.71 -8.75 19.63
CA LEU A 7 -13.67 -9.47 20.49
C LEU A 7 -15.05 -9.72 19.87
N ASN A 8 -15.20 -9.49 18.57
CA ASN A 8 -16.44 -9.80 17.83
C ASN A 8 -16.41 -11.22 17.24
N THR A 9 -17.59 -11.80 17.05
CA THR A 9 -17.76 -13.11 16.41
C THR A 9 -17.30 -13.10 14.96
N LEU A 10 -16.55 -14.15 14.57
CA LEU A 10 -16.16 -14.41 13.19
C LEU A 10 -17.37 -14.98 12.43
N LYS A 11 -17.92 -14.21 11.49
CA LYS A 11 -19.02 -14.65 10.62
C LYS A 11 -18.46 -15.27 9.34
N SER A 12 -19.17 -16.22 8.75
CA SER A 12 -18.78 -16.84 7.47
C SER A 12 -18.68 -15.84 6.31
N THR A 13 -19.37 -14.71 6.40
CA THR A 13 -19.32 -13.61 5.42
C THR A 13 -18.10 -12.71 5.59
N ASP A 14 -17.38 -12.82 6.71
CA ASP A 14 -16.22 -11.98 6.96
C ASP A 14 -15.01 -12.47 6.19
N LYS A 15 -14.13 -11.55 5.75
CA LYS A 15 -12.78 -11.93 5.32
C LYS A 15 -12.01 -12.38 6.55
N GLN A 16 -11.72 -13.68 6.63
CA GLN A 16 -10.98 -14.28 7.73
C GLN A 16 -9.56 -14.65 7.30
N PHE A 17 -8.64 -14.65 8.25
CA PHE A 17 -7.27 -15.07 8.04
C PHE A 17 -6.86 -16.03 9.15
N THR A 18 -6.39 -17.21 8.76
CA THR A 18 -5.85 -18.22 9.66
C THR A 18 -4.34 -18.19 9.57
N THR A 19 -3.70 -17.95 10.71
CA THR A 19 -2.24 -17.95 10.84
C THR A 19 -1.67 -19.38 10.79
N PRO A 20 -0.35 -19.56 10.58
CA PRO A 20 0.30 -20.88 10.59
C PRO A 20 0.13 -21.68 11.89
N CYS A 21 -0.17 -21.01 12.99
CA CYS A 21 -0.47 -21.61 14.29
C CYS A 21 -1.96 -21.98 14.48
N ASN A 22 -2.75 -21.99 13.40
CA ASN A 22 -4.18 -22.30 13.35
C ASN A 22 -5.10 -21.35 14.14
N HIS A 23 -4.62 -20.16 14.51
CA HIS A 23 -5.48 -19.12 15.07
C HIS A 23 -6.08 -18.26 13.95
N THR A 24 -7.40 -18.03 14.04
CA THR A 24 -8.18 -17.29 13.03
C THR A 24 -8.60 -15.91 13.54
N PHE A 25 -8.51 -14.90 12.66
CA PHE A 25 -8.86 -13.51 12.94
C PHE A 25 -9.67 -12.92 11.79
N HIS A 26 -10.39 -11.82 12.05
CA HIS A 26 -10.81 -10.95 10.95
C HIS A 26 -9.56 -10.43 10.24
N TRP A 27 -9.51 -10.54 8.90
CA TRP A 27 -8.36 -10.10 8.13
C TRP A 27 -8.02 -8.64 8.40
N LYS A 28 -9.03 -7.76 8.42
CA LYS A 28 -8.85 -6.34 8.73
C LYS A 28 -8.16 -6.15 10.08
N CYS A 29 -8.58 -6.90 11.11
CA CYS A 29 -8.00 -6.79 12.45
C CYS A 29 -6.54 -7.26 12.48
N PHE A 30 -6.24 -8.40 11.86
CA PHE A 30 -4.88 -8.91 11.79
C PHE A 30 -3.96 -8.00 10.98
N TYR A 31 -4.44 -7.48 9.85
CA TYR A 31 -3.68 -6.57 9.00
C TYR A 31 -3.40 -5.23 9.69
N GLU A 32 -4.38 -4.64 10.39
CA GLU A 32 -4.14 -3.42 11.19
C GLU A 32 -3.16 -3.65 12.34
N TYR A 33 -3.26 -4.80 13.01
CA TYR A 33 -2.27 -5.23 14.01
C TYR A 33 -0.86 -5.31 13.40
N ALA A 34 -0.74 -5.88 12.21
CA ALA A 34 0.53 -5.98 11.48
C ALA A 34 1.12 -4.61 11.12
N LEU A 35 0.26 -3.69 10.64
CA LEU A 35 0.64 -2.31 10.31
C LEU A 35 1.07 -1.49 11.54
N LYS A 36 0.42 -1.69 12.69
CA LYS A 36 0.72 -0.98 13.94
C LYS A 36 1.99 -1.47 14.63
N SER A 37 2.32 -2.76 14.50
CA SER A 37 3.46 -3.37 15.18
C SER A 37 4.79 -3.15 14.46
N ARG A 38 4.97 -3.77 13.29
CA ARG A 38 6.22 -3.75 12.52
C ARG A 38 6.08 -3.13 11.14
N GLY A 39 4.85 -2.90 10.70
CA GLY A 39 4.56 -2.50 9.32
C GLY A 39 4.81 -3.63 8.32
N THR A 40 4.96 -4.87 8.78
CA THR A 40 5.18 -6.08 7.97
C THR A 40 4.19 -7.17 8.37
N LEU A 41 4.01 -8.20 7.54
CA LEU A 41 3.20 -9.36 7.90
C LEU A 41 3.95 -10.40 8.76
N PHE A 42 5.25 -10.24 8.95
CA PHE A 42 6.06 -11.04 9.87
C PHE A 42 5.89 -10.59 11.32
N VAL A 43 4.66 -10.75 11.83
CA VAL A 43 4.26 -10.34 13.18
C VAL A 43 3.86 -11.55 14.01
N PRO A 44 4.11 -11.52 15.33
CA PRO A 44 3.74 -12.62 16.20
C PRO A 44 2.21 -12.75 16.26
N CYS A 45 1.70 -13.98 16.24
CA CYS A 45 0.29 -14.23 16.47
C CYS A 45 -0.16 -13.58 17.80
N PRO A 46 -1.27 -12.81 17.83
CA PRO A 46 -1.77 -12.19 19.06
C PRO A 46 -2.05 -13.17 20.20
N LEU A 47 -2.30 -14.45 19.89
CA LEU A 47 -2.64 -15.48 20.89
C LEU A 47 -1.43 -16.27 21.38
N CYS A 48 -0.62 -16.84 20.49
CA CYS A 48 0.48 -17.74 20.88
C CYS A 48 1.88 -17.20 20.55
N ARG A 49 1.98 -16.02 19.94
CA ARG A 49 3.23 -15.35 19.54
C ARG A 49 4.08 -16.06 18.47
N GLN A 50 3.63 -17.19 17.92
CA GLN A 50 4.27 -17.78 16.73
C GLN A 50 4.27 -16.77 15.58
N ILE A 51 5.40 -16.63 14.89
CA ILE A 51 5.54 -15.68 13.77
C ILE A 51 4.64 -16.09 12.60
N ASN A 52 3.89 -15.13 12.08
CA ASN A 52 3.19 -15.29 10.81
C ASN A 52 4.19 -15.19 9.64
N ASN A 53 4.05 -16.08 8.67
CA ASN A 53 4.78 -16.06 7.40
C ASN A 53 3.85 -16.31 6.19
N GLN A 54 2.55 -16.14 6.38
CA GLN A 54 1.54 -16.33 5.35
C GLN A 54 0.90 -15.00 4.95
N PHE A 55 0.53 -14.92 3.67
CA PHE A 55 -0.31 -13.87 3.12
C PHE A 55 -1.73 -14.44 2.94
N PRO A 56 -2.81 -13.68 3.17
CA PRO A 56 -4.15 -14.17 2.87
C PRO A 56 -4.34 -14.38 1.36
N ASP A 57 -5.19 -15.33 1.00
CA ASP A 57 -5.69 -15.45 -0.36
C ASP A 57 -7.23 -15.49 -0.34
N PHE A 58 -7.84 -14.48 -0.93
CA PHE A 58 -9.28 -14.31 -1.03
C PHE A 58 -9.84 -14.73 -2.39
N GLY A 59 -9.06 -15.43 -3.23
CA GLY A 59 -9.55 -16.08 -4.44
C GLY A 59 -9.41 -15.25 -5.72
N SER A 60 -9.23 -13.92 -5.62
CA SER A 60 -8.86 -13.08 -6.77
C SER A 60 -7.86 -11.99 -6.39
N GLU A 61 -7.03 -11.60 -7.34
CA GLU A 61 -6.02 -10.53 -7.21
C GLU A 61 -6.69 -9.20 -6.86
N LYS A 62 -7.87 -8.94 -7.43
CA LYS A 62 -8.70 -7.79 -7.08
C LYS A 62 -9.13 -7.84 -5.62
N GLU A 63 -9.65 -8.97 -5.14
CA GLU A 63 -10.08 -9.08 -3.74
C GLU A 63 -8.93 -9.02 -2.76
N ASN A 64 -7.77 -9.57 -3.14
CA ASN A 64 -6.52 -9.50 -2.39
C ASN A 64 -6.04 -8.05 -2.28
N LEU A 65 -5.94 -7.32 -3.40
CA LEU A 65 -5.59 -5.90 -3.40
C LEU A 65 -6.55 -5.06 -2.57
N LEU A 66 -7.86 -5.22 -2.78
CA LEU A 66 -8.87 -4.45 -2.05
C LEU A 66 -8.87 -4.75 -0.55
N SER A 67 -8.45 -5.96 -0.15
CA SER A 67 -8.32 -6.34 1.26
C SER A 67 -7.26 -5.55 2.01
N LEU A 68 -6.29 -4.94 1.31
CA LEU A 68 -5.24 -4.10 1.90
C LEU A 68 -5.73 -2.68 2.21
N ILE A 69 -6.96 -2.34 1.82
CA ILE A 69 -7.57 -1.06 2.13
C ILE A 69 -8.46 -1.23 3.37
N THR A 70 -7.89 -0.96 4.55
CA THR A 70 -8.60 -1.07 5.84
C THR A 70 -9.74 -0.08 5.99
N HIS A 71 -9.59 1.10 5.39
CA HIS A 71 -10.51 2.22 5.48
C HIS A 71 -10.79 2.79 4.07
N PRO A 72 -11.61 2.10 3.26
CA PRO A 72 -11.93 2.57 1.92
C PRO A 72 -12.66 3.90 2.00
N ARG A 73 -12.16 4.89 1.27
CA ARG A 73 -12.87 6.17 1.16
C ARG A 73 -14.09 5.99 0.29
N GLU A 74 -15.27 6.23 0.85
CA GLU A 74 -16.53 6.18 0.11
C GLU A 74 -16.62 7.28 -0.95
N ARG A 75 -16.01 8.45 -0.68
CA ARG A 75 -16.10 9.65 -1.50
C ARG A 75 -14.74 10.26 -1.79
N CYS A 76 -14.62 10.81 -3.00
CA CYS A 76 -13.44 11.52 -3.45
C CYS A 76 -13.06 12.67 -2.51
N CYS A 77 -11.75 12.79 -2.23
CA CYS A 77 -11.18 13.84 -1.37
C CYS A 77 -11.00 15.20 -2.07
N ALA A 78 -11.16 15.27 -3.39
CA ALA A 78 -10.98 16.51 -4.15
C ALA A 78 -12.17 17.48 -4.00
N LYS A 79 -11.90 18.76 -4.23
CA LYS A 79 -12.91 19.82 -4.34
C LYS A 79 -13.33 19.97 -5.81
N THR A 80 -14.60 20.26 -6.04
CA THR A 80 -15.12 20.65 -7.36
C THR A 80 -14.63 22.06 -7.74
N LYS A 81 -14.86 22.47 -8.99
CA LYS A 81 -14.60 23.86 -9.44
C LYS A 81 -15.33 24.91 -8.59
N ARG A 82 -16.43 24.54 -7.91
CA ARG A 82 -17.20 25.41 -7.00
C ARG A 82 -16.68 25.39 -5.55
N GLY A 83 -15.54 24.74 -5.27
CA GLY A 83 -14.94 24.63 -3.95
C GLY A 83 -15.58 23.61 -3.00
N THR A 84 -16.71 22.99 -3.38
CA THR A 84 -17.40 21.98 -2.56
C THR A 84 -16.77 20.58 -2.69
N ARG A 85 -16.96 19.71 -1.69
CA ARG A 85 -16.42 18.33 -1.71
C ARG A 85 -17.06 17.49 -2.82
N CYS A 86 -16.24 16.78 -3.60
CA CYS A 86 -16.71 15.88 -4.64
C CYS A 86 -17.65 14.79 -4.09
N GLN A 87 -18.77 14.53 -4.78
CA GLN A 87 -19.76 13.52 -4.41
C GLN A 87 -19.48 12.14 -5.04
N LYS A 88 -18.56 12.06 -6.01
CA LYS A 88 -18.22 10.81 -6.70
C LYS A 88 -17.45 9.87 -5.78
N LYS A 89 -17.62 8.56 -6.01
CA LYS A 89 -16.90 7.49 -5.30
C LYS A 89 -15.39 7.59 -5.54
N ALA A 90 -14.59 7.44 -4.48
CA ALA A 90 -13.14 7.35 -4.63
C ALA A 90 -12.78 5.97 -5.22
N HIS A 91 -11.75 5.95 -6.07
CA HIS A 91 -11.25 4.70 -6.63
C HIS A 91 -10.14 4.13 -5.72
N PRO A 92 -10.12 2.81 -5.47
CA PRO A 92 -9.01 2.12 -4.82
C PRO A 92 -7.65 2.53 -5.43
N PHE A 93 -6.64 2.73 -4.56
CA PHE A 93 -5.27 3.10 -4.93
C PHE A 93 -5.13 4.36 -5.81
N ASN A 94 -6.16 5.20 -5.86
CA ASN A 94 -6.16 6.42 -6.69
C ASN A 94 -6.07 7.67 -5.82
N ARG A 95 -5.17 7.67 -4.82
CA ARG A 95 -4.92 8.80 -3.92
C ARG A 95 -6.18 9.36 -3.22
N GLY A 96 -7.19 8.52 -3.00
CA GLY A 96 -8.49 8.92 -2.45
C GLY A 96 -9.37 9.73 -3.42
N MET A 97 -9.06 9.74 -4.72
CA MET A 97 -9.76 10.50 -5.76
C MET A 97 -10.63 9.62 -6.66
N CYS A 98 -11.63 10.23 -7.31
CA CYS A 98 -12.44 9.57 -8.33
C CYS A 98 -11.79 9.67 -9.71
N ARG A 99 -12.34 8.95 -10.70
CA ARG A 99 -11.87 8.94 -12.09
C ARG A 99 -11.88 10.32 -12.77
N ILE A 100 -12.64 11.28 -12.26
CA ILE A 100 -12.73 12.63 -12.85
C ILE A 100 -11.57 13.52 -12.35
N HIS A 101 -11.19 13.39 -11.07
CA HIS A 101 -10.12 14.20 -10.48
C HIS A 101 -8.75 13.55 -10.60
N SER A 102 -8.70 12.25 -10.85
CA SER A 102 -7.48 11.48 -11.13
C SER A 102 -7.86 10.37 -12.11
N PRO A 103 -7.77 10.63 -13.43
CA PRO A 103 -8.26 9.71 -14.47
C PRO A 103 -7.40 8.46 -14.60
N GLU A 104 -6.11 8.56 -14.27
CA GLU A 104 -5.14 7.49 -14.33
C GLU A 104 -5.39 6.45 -13.23
N ILE A 105 -6.05 5.37 -13.60
CA ILE A 105 -6.41 4.27 -12.72
C ILE A 105 -5.65 3.04 -13.16
N LEU A 106 -5.20 2.27 -12.18
CA LEU A 106 -4.52 1.02 -12.44
C LEU A 106 -5.46 0.08 -13.22
N PRO A 107 -5.11 -0.33 -14.45
CA PRO A 107 -5.92 -1.27 -15.22
C PRO A 107 -5.98 -2.64 -14.52
N GLU A 108 -7.10 -3.36 -14.67
CA GLU A 108 -7.30 -4.62 -13.93
C GLU A 108 -6.32 -5.71 -14.38
N GLU A 109 -5.87 -5.70 -15.63
CA GLU A 109 -4.83 -6.58 -16.16
C GLU A 109 -3.47 -6.38 -15.47
N ARG A 110 -3.25 -5.24 -14.80
CA ARG A 110 -2.04 -4.94 -14.02
C ARG A 110 -2.17 -5.35 -12.55
N TYR A 111 -3.34 -5.78 -12.09
CA TYR A 111 -3.57 -6.16 -10.69
C TYR A 111 -2.69 -7.31 -10.21
N PRO A 112 -2.44 -8.38 -10.99
CA PRO A 112 -1.57 -9.47 -10.52
C PRO A 112 -0.17 -8.97 -10.13
N LEU A 113 0.49 -8.22 -11.01
CA LEU A 113 1.82 -7.68 -10.76
C LEU A 113 1.83 -6.67 -9.59
N TYR A 114 0.80 -5.83 -9.48
CA TYR A 114 0.70 -4.91 -8.36
C TYR A 114 0.48 -5.65 -7.03
N ASN A 115 -0.35 -6.69 -7.02
CA ASN A 115 -0.61 -7.52 -5.85
C ASN A 115 0.66 -8.18 -5.34
N ASP A 116 1.45 -8.78 -6.24
CA ASP A 116 2.73 -9.41 -5.89
C ASP A 116 3.74 -8.38 -5.37
N TYR A 117 3.76 -7.19 -5.96
CA TYR A 117 4.60 -6.11 -5.46
C TYR A 117 4.16 -5.63 -4.07
N LEU A 118 2.86 -5.52 -3.80
CA LEU A 118 2.36 -5.15 -2.46
C LEU A 118 2.66 -6.21 -1.41
N LYS A 119 2.58 -7.50 -1.77
CA LYS A 119 3.01 -8.61 -0.91
C LYS A 119 4.49 -8.45 -0.54
N TYR A 120 5.35 -8.27 -1.54
CA TYR A 120 6.77 -8.00 -1.34
C TYR A 120 6.99 -6.79 -0.41
N MET A 121 6.29 -5.68 -0.66
CA MET A 121 6.40 -4.49 0.18
C MET A 121 5.98 -4.74 1.62
N LEU A 122 5.00 -5.61 1.88
CA LEU A 122 4.57 -6.01 3.22
C LEU A 122 5.53 -6.99 3.89
N ASP A 123 6.44 -7.62 3.15
CA ASP A 123 7.53 -8.43 3.69
C ASP A 123 8.77 -7.60 4.07
N CYS A 124 9.01 -6.49 3.37
CA CYS A 124 10.18 -5.64 3.60
C CYS A 124 10.15 -4.91 4.96
N THR A 125 11.32 -4.62 5.53
CA THR A 125 11.47 -3.91 6.83
C THR A 125 11.45 -2.38 6.73
N ASN A 126 11.15 -1.81 5.54
CA ASN A 126 11.08 -0.36 5.37
C ASN A 126 10.01 0.27 6.25
N THR A 127 10.19 1.57 6.58
CA THR A 127 9.15 2.31 7.30
C THR A 127 7.85 2.35 6.49
N TRP A 128 6.70 2.37 7.16
CA TRP A 128 5.40 2.48 6.48
C TRP A 128 5.34 3.67 5.52
N ARG A 129 5.94 4.81 5.89
CA ARG A 129 6.01 6.00 5.03
C ARG A 129 6.74 5.71 3.72
N THR A 130 7.89 5.03 3.79
CA THR A 130 8.62 4.58 2.60
C THR A 130 7.76 3.66 1.74
N LYS A 131 7.06 2.70 2.37
CA LYS A 131 6.16 1.78 1.66
C LYS A 131 5.05 2.54 0.93
N VAL A 132 4.41 3.52 1.56
CA VAL A 132 3.37 4.34 0.94
C VAL A 132 3.88 5.04 -0.32
N TYR A 133 5.08 5.64 -0.29
CA TYR A 133 5.69 6.24 -1.49
C TYR A 133 5.98 5.20 -2.56
N MET A 134 6.65 4.10 -2.22
CA MET A 134 7.00 3.06 -3.19
C MET A 134 5.76 2.40 -3.82
N MET A 135 4.69 2.20 -3.05
CA MET A 135 3.41 1.68 -3.52
C MET A 135 2.70 2.64 -4.49
N ASP A 136 2.75 3.96 -4.23
CA ASP A 136 2.18 4.98 -5.11
C ASP A 136 3.01 5.12 -6.40
N ILE A 137 4.34 5.13 -6.30
CA ILE A 137 5.26 5.14 -7.43
C ILE A 137 5.02 3.91 -8.31
N ALA A 138 5.04 2.69 -7.73
CA ALA A 138 4.82 1.46 -8.48
C ALA A 138 3.47 1.45 -9.21
N LYS A 139 2.40 1.94 -8.57
CA LYS A 139 1.09 2.10 -9.22
C LYS A 139 1.16 3.03 -10.43
N GLN A 140 1.84 4.17 -10.32
CA GLN A 140 1.96 5.13 -11.42
C GLN A 140 2.82 4.57 -12.56
N LEU A 141 3.91 3.89 -12.21
CA LEU A 141 4.75 3.20 -13.18
C LEU A 141 3.97 2.14 -13.95
N LEU A 142 3.13 1.32 -13.29
CA LEU A 142 2.29 0.34 -13.99
C LEU A 142 1.27 0.95 -14.96
N ILE A 143 0.87 2.20 -14.75
CA ILE A 143 -0.05 2.91 -15.65
C ILE A 143 0.70 3.51 -16.83
N SER A 144 1.84 4.14 -16.55
CA SER A 144 2.59 4.94 -17.52
C SER A 144 3.61 4.16 -18.35
N ARG A 145 4.06 2.99 -17.85
CA ARG A 145 5.19 2.23 -18.41
C ARG A 145 4.78 0.78 -18.72
N PRO A 146 4.29 0.53 -19.95
CA PRO A 146 3.85 -0.80 -20.34
C PRO A 146 4.93 -1.88 -20.25
N GLU A 147 6.20 -1.52 -20.35
CA GLU A 147 7.38 -2.38 -20.32
C GLU A 147 7.64 -3.04 -18.96
N ILE A 148 7.05 -2.53 -17.87
CA ILE A 148 7.15 -3.15 -16.55
C ILE A 148 6.29 -4.40 -16.51
N GLN A 149 6.92 -5.57 -16.39
CA GLN A 149 6.27 -6.88 -16.46
C GLN A 149 6.54 -7.75 -15.23
N LYS A 150 7.55 -7.42 -14.43
CA LYS A 150 7.96 -8.17 -13.24
C LYS A 150 8.43 -7.24 -12.13
N ILE A 151 8.45 -7.75 -10.90
CA ILE A 151 8.86 -6.99 -9.72
C ILE A 151 10.29 -6.43 -9.87
N THR A 152 11.18 -7.18 -10.51
CA THR A 152 12.58 -6.77 -10.69
C THR A 152 12.72 -5.53 -11.58
N ASP A 153 11.73 -5.21 -12.42
CA ASP A 153 11.74 -3.98 -13.21
C ASP A 153 11.55 -2.74 -12.32
N PHE A 154 10.68 -2.81 -11.30
CA PHE A 154 10.59 -1.75 -10.28
C PHE A 154 11.90 -1.59 -9.53
N HIS A 155 12.48 -2.71 -9.10
CA HIS A 155 13.72 -2.70 -8.33
C HIS A 155 14.88 -2.11 -9.13
N HIS A 156 14.96 -2.40 -10.42
CA HIS A 156 15.97 -1.83 -11.30
C HIS A 156 15.86 -0.29 -11.34
N LEU A 157 14.66 0.24 -11.58
CA LEU A 157 14.42 1.69 -11.58
C LEU A 157 14.75 2.34 -10.23
N PHE A 158 14.45 1.67 -9.12
CA PHE A 158 14.72 2.20 -7.79
C PHE A 158 16.22 2.19 -7.48
N LEU A 159 16.92 1.11 -7.82
CA LEU A 159 18.35 0.99 -7.63
C LEU A 159 19.11 1.98 -8.52
N GLU A 160 18.68 2.15 -9.77
CA GLU A 160 19.24 3.14 -10.70
C GLU A 160 19.18 4.54 -10.11
N PHE A 161 18.01 4.95 -9.61
CA PHE A 161 17.84 6.22 -8.90
C PHE A 161 18.86 6.38 -7.76
N PHE A 162 18.96 5.38 -6.87
CA PHE A 162 19.89 5.43 -5.75
C PHE A 162 21.36 5.49 -6.19
N HIS A 163 21.73 4.80 -7.27
CA HIS A 163 23.08 4.84 -7.82
C HIS A 163 23.42 6.22 -8.39
N ILE A 164 22.50 6.84 -9.15
CA ILE A 164 22.67 8.18 -9.71
C ILE A 164 22.80 9.22 -8.60
N CYS A 165 21.91 9.16 -7.61
CA CYS A 165 21.94 10.01 -6.42
C CYS A 165 23.29 9.93 -5.68
N ARG A 166 23.83 8.72 -5.55
CA ARG A 166 25.14 8.49 -4.93
C ARG A 166 26.29 9.06 -5.78
N MET A 167 26.24 8.90 -7.11
CA MET A 167 27.27 9.42 -8.02
C MET A 167 27.30 10.94 -8.07
N ASN A 168 26.13 11.59 -8.06
CA ASN A 168 26.03 13.05 -8.18
C ASN A 168 26.27 13.79 -6.85
N GLY A 169 26.46 13.07 -5.74
CA GLY A 169 26.61 13.65 -4.41
C GLY A 169 25.38 14.43 -3.92
N THR A 170 24.23 14.26 -4.58
CA THR A 170 22.99 14.99 -4.31
C THR A 170 22.18 14.41 -3.16
N VAL A 171 22.54 13.21 -2.69
CA VAL A 171 21.85 12.48 -1.63
C VAL A 171 22.93 11.99 -0.68
N ASP A 172 22.80 12.31 0.61
CA ASP A 172 23.66 11.71 1.64
C ASP A 172 23.61 10.19 1.45
N PRO A 173 24.74 9.47 1.37
CA PRO A 173 24.76 8.01 1.24
C PRO A 173 23.98 7.28 2.35
N ASN A 174 23.62 7.96 3.45
CA ASN A 174 22.74 7.47 4.50
C ASN A 174 21.27 7.92 4.37
N SER A 175 20.95 8.81 3.44
CA SER A 175 19.59 9.29 3.20
C SER A 175 18.83 8.38 2.24
N CYS A 176 17.86 7.65 2.79
CA CYS A 176 16.90 6.84 2.02
C CYS A 176 15.91 7.74 1.23
N ILE A 177 15.03 7.13 0.42
CA ILE A 177 13.81 7.76 -0.17
C ILE A 177 13.05 8.67 0.81
N ILE A 178 13.21 8.46 2.11
CA ILE A 178 12.63 9.26 3.21
C ILE A 178 13.09 10.72 3.19
N GLY A 179 14.35 11.01 2.81
CA GLY A 179 14.88 12.37 2.80
C GLY A 179 14.26 13.24 1.71
N HIS A 180 14.14 12.67 0.50
CA HIS A 180 13.70 13.40 -0.68
C HIS A 180 12.85 12.52 -1.62
N PRO A 181 11.61 12.15 -1.22
CA PRO A 181 10.76 11.29 -2.06
C PRO A 181 10.41 11.97 -3.39
N LYS A 182 10.36 13.31 -3.42
CA LYS A 182 10.07 14.10 -4.64
C LYS A 182 11.09 13.86 -5.75
N ASP A 183 12.36 13.76 -5.42
CA ASP A 183 13.45 13.56 -6.38
C ASP A 183 13.25 12.27 -7.17
N MET A 184 12.68 11.25 -6.54
CA MET A 184 12.35 9.99 -7.21
C MET A 184 11.18 10.14 -8.19
N TYR A 185 10.15 10.92 -7.83
CA TYR A 185 9.05 11.23 -8.73
C TYR A 185 9.55 12.04 -9.94
N GLU A 186 10.43 13.01 -9.71
CA GLU A 186 11.07 13.82 -10.75
C GLU A 186 11.96 12.96 -11.67
N PHE A 187 12.83 12.12 -11.10
CA PHE A 187 13.66 11.17 -11.84
C PHE A 187 12.84 10.23 -12.74
N LEU A 188 11.71 9.75 -12.22
CA LEU A 188 10.82 8.84 -12.95
C LEU A 188 9.83 9.55 -13.87
N ASN A 189 9.82 10.90 -13.87
CA ASN A 189 8.89 11.74 -14.61
C ASN A 189 7.40 11.38 -14.35
N ILE A 190 7.04 11.29 -13.07
CA ILE A 190 5.67 10.98 -12.59
C ILE A 190 5.23 12.01 -11.55
N ASP A 191 3.92 12.20 -11.40
CA ASP A 191 3.40 13.22 -10.49
C ASP A 191 3.51 12.79 -9.03
N PRO A 192 4.04 13.63 -8.12
CA PRO A 192 4.04 13.33 -6.70
C PRO A 192 2.63 13.48 -6.09
N PRO A 193 2.26 12.65 -5.10
CA PRO A 193 1.01 12.83 -4.38
C PRO A 193 1.06 14.07 -3.50
N LYS A 194 -0.10 14.62 -3.16
CA LYS A 194 -0.20 15.70 -2.18
C LYS A 194 0.32 15.23 -0.82
N LEU A 195 1.09 16.08 -0.14
CA LEU A 195 1.66 15.77 1.18
C LEU A 195 0.58 15.35 2.20
N GLN A 196 -0.58 16.03 2.18
CA GLN A 196 -1.72 15.66 3.03
C GLN A 196 -2.18 14.22 2.81
N TRP A 197 -2.15 13.71 1.57
CA TRP A 197 -2.53 12.33 1.30
C TRP A 197 -1.53 11.34 1.92
N ILE A 198 -0.23 11.63 1.83
CA ILE A 198 0.81 10.82 2.49
C ILE A 198 0.62 10.85 4.01
N GLN A 199 0.37 12.03 4.57
CA GLN A 199 0.10 12.19 5.99
C GLN A 199 -1.13 11.39 6.41
N ASP A 200 -2.24 11.48 5.68
CA ASP A 200 -3.44 10.68 5.95
C ASP A 200 -3.10 9.18 5.96
N MET A 201 -2.41 8.69 4.92
CA MET A 201 -2.01 7.27 4.80
C MET A 201 -1.04 6.82 5.92
N CYS A 202 -0.20 7.71 6.43
CA CYS A 202 0.73 7.42 7.53
C CYS A 202 0.06 7.57 8.91
N ASN A 203 -0.88 8.49 9.05
CA ASN A 203 -1.58 8.85 10.29
C ASN A 203 -2.80 7.96 10.55
N TYR A 204 -3.25 7.16 9.58
CA TYR A 204 -4.13 6.01 9.84
C TYR A 204 -3.56 5.01 10.88
N LYS A 205 -2.34 5.24 11.37
CA LYS A 205 -1.78 4.64 12.59
C LYS A 205 -2.47 5.06 13.90
N ILE A 206 -3.30 6.11 13.90
CA ILE A 206 -3.89 6.70 15.12
C ILE A 206 -5.37 7.01 14.88
N GLN A 207 -6.20 5.97 14.94
CA GLN A 207 -7.59 6.03 15.40
C GLN A 207 -8.00 4.61 15.83
#